data_AF-A0A9R0K6S0-F1
#
_entry.id   AF-A0A9R0K6S0-F1
#
_cell.length_a   1.000
_cell.length_b   1.000
_cell.length_c   1.000
_cell.angle_alpha   90.00
_cell.angle_beta   90.00
_cell.angle_gamma   90.00
#
_symmetry.space_group_name_H-M   'P 1'
#
loop_
_entity.id
_entity.type
_entity.pdbx_description
1 polymer ?
#
loop_
_entity_poly.entity_id
_entity_poly.type
_entity_poly.pdbx_seq_one_letter_code
_entity_poly.pdbx_strand_id
1 'polypeptide(L)'
;MTKMISQPPDWLYRLPCLTTLHIGKYFERHEFPDMSFLWKITSLKILYLYGWEKLHSLPEQLQHLTTLKALLITDFENIEYLPDCLGNLSSLDSLYTFKCKNLKKLPTEDAIKRLTKLRYLDIRECPLLEKAVKVNGTEHHKISNITVWVN
;
A
#
# COMPACT_ATOMS: atom_id res chain seq x y z
N MET A 1 15.71 17.29 13.81
CA MET A 1 14.76 18.25 14.38
C MET A 1 13.50 18.20 13.52
N THR A 2 12.51 17.39 13.90
CA THR A 2 11.37 17.03 13.04
C THR A 2 10.21 17.97 13.36
N LYS A 3 9.91 18.91 12.46
CA LYS A 3 8.81 19.87 12.61
C LYS A 3 7.53 19.31 11.98
N MET A 4 6.46 19.30 12.78
CA MET A 4 5.09 19.06 12.34
C MET A 4 4.72 20.00 11.20
N ILE A 5 4.18 19.46 10.12
CA ILE A 5 3.38 20.24 9.19
C ILE A 5 2.11 19.43 8.89
N SER A 6 0.95 20.05 9.03
CA SER A 6 -0.37 19.50 8.69
C SER A 6 -0.52 19.19 7.20
N GLN A 7 0.33 19.80 6.37
CA GLN A 7 0.55 19.52 4.96
C GLN A 7 2.05 19.30 4.78
N PRO A 8 2.52 18.35 3.96
CA PRO A 8 3.94 18.26 3.72
C PRO A 8 4.50 19.62 3.25
N PRO A 9 5.68 20.02 3.74
CA PRO A 9 6.25 21.33 3.41
C PRO A 9 6.39 21.53 1.91
N ASP A 10 6.34 22.79 1.47
CA ASP A 10 6.46 23.15 0.06
C ASP A 10 7.73 22.61 -0.63
N TRP A 11 8.78 22.32 0.14
CA TRP A 11 10.00 21.71 -0.39
C TRP A 11 9.85 20.21 -0.71
N LEU A 12 8.91 19.48 -0.10
CA LEU A 12 8.68 18.06 -0.43
C LEU A 12 8.25 17.91 -1.90
N TYR A 13 7.50 18.89 -2.43
CA TYR A 13 7.08 18.95 -3.83
C TYR A 13 8.22 19.32 -4.80
N ARG A 14 9.40 19.71 -4.28
CA ARG A 14 10.57 20.14 -5.06
C ARG A 14 11.72 19.15 -5.00
N LEU A 15 11.49 17.93 -4.55
CA LEU A 15 12.50 16.87 -4.57
C LEU A 15 12.33 16.02 -5.83
N PRO A 16 12.96 16.38 -6.98
CA PRO A 16 12.87 15.59 -8.22
C PRO A 16 13.45 14.17 -8.07
N CYS A 17 14.12 13.90 -6.95
CA CYS A 17 14.79 12.65 -6.67
C CYS A 17 14.19 11.89 -5.47
N LEU A 18 13.00 12.27 -4.98
CA LEU A 18 12.36 11.52 -3.89
C LEU A 18 11.88 10.17 -4.44
N THR A 19 12.66 9.12 -4.18
CA THR A 19 12.37 7.76 -4.64
C THR A 19 11.70 6.91 -3.57
N THR A 20 11.89 7.25 -2.30
CA THR A 20 11.37 6.48 -1.16
C THR A 20 10.65 7.40 -0.19
N LEU A 21 9.45 7.01 0.24
CA LEU A 21 8.63 7.77 1.17
C LEU A 21 8.05 6.84 2.24
N HIS A 22 8.06 7.29 3.49
CA HIS A 22 7.51 6.58 4.63
C HIS A 22 6.38 7.43 5.24
N ILE A 23 5.22 6.82 5.45
CA ILE A 23 4.00 7.48 5.94
C ILE A 23 3.38 6.57 6.99
N GLY A 24 3.22 7.02 8.24
CA GLY A 24 2.79 6.12 9.31
C GLY A 24 2.75 6.72 10.71
N LYS A 25 2.27 5.94 11.69
CA LYS A 25 2.10 6.28 13.12
C LYS A 25 3.40 6.49 13.91
N TYR A 26 4.50 6.87 13.26
CA TYR A 26 5.68 7.42 13.97
C TYR A 26 5.47 8.88 14.42
N PHE A 27 4.28 9.43 14.19
CA PHE A 27 3.85 10.74 14.65
C PHE A 27 2.66 10.54 15.58
N GLU A 28 2.64 11.22 16.73
CA GLU A 28 1.62 11.13 17.82
C GLU A 28 0.17 11.44 17.38
N ARG A 29 -0.08 11.60 16.08
CA ARG A 29 -1.38 11.93 15.53
C ARG A 29 -2.27 10.71 15.42
N HIS A 30 -3.50 10.88 15.89
CA HIS A 30 -4.53 9.86 15.90
C HIS A 30 -5.31 9.79 14.58
N GLU A 31 -4.89 10.55 13.56
CA GLU A 31 -5.56 10.71 12.28
C GLU A 31 -4.56 10.56 11.12
N PHE A 32 -5.05 9.98 10.03
CA PHE A 32 -4.30 9.74 8.82
C PHE A 32 -4.05 11.07 8.07
N PRO A 33 -2.84 11.35 7.54
CA PRO A 33 -2.54 12.63 6.92
C PRO A 33 -3.33 12.82 5.61
N ASP A 34 -3.61 14.08 5.26
CA ASP A 34 -4.10 14.42 3.92
C ASP A 34 -3.04 14.00 2.88
N MET A 35 -3.44 13.15 1.93
CA MET A 35 -2.60 12.59 0.87
C MET A 35 -2.80 13.28 -0.48
N SER A 36 -3.53 14.40 -0.51
CA SER A 36 -3.73 15.23 -1.70
C SER A 36 -2.44 15.69 -2.36
N PHE A 37 -1.28 15.59 -1.70
CA PHE A 37 0.01 15.93 -2.25
C PHE A 37 0.63 14.88 -3.17
N LEU A 38 0.20 13.61 -3.08
CA LEU A 38 0.89 12.49 -3.72
C LEU A 38 0.98 12.63 -5.25
N TRP A 39 0.01 13.28 -5.90
CA TRP A 39 0.02 13.46 -7.35
C TRP A 39 1.18 14.32 -7.85
N LYS A 40 1.82 15.12 -6.98
CA LYS A 40 3.00 15.93 -7.35
C LYS A 40 4.30 15.12 -7.29
N ILE A 41 4.34 13.97 -6.62
CA ILE A 41 5.56 13.17 -6.44
C ILE A 41 5.70 12.15 -7.57
N THR A 42 6.10 12.61 -8.74
CA THR A 42 6.22 11.77 -9.94
C THR A 42 7.43 10.84 -9.93
N SER A 43 8.43 11.09 -9.08
CA SER A 43 9.67 10.30 -8.97
C SER A 43 9.55 9.07 -8.06
N LEU A 44 8.48 8.94 -7.27
CA LEU A 44 8.40 7.97 -6.19
C LEU A 44 8.44 6.52 -6.70
N LYS A 45 9.30 5.69 -6.12
CA LYS A 45 9.48 4.28 -6.47
C LYS A 45 9.09 3.33 -5.36
N ILE A 46 9.26 3.74 -4.11
CA ILE A 46 9.01 2.91 -2.94
C ILE A 46 8.18 3.70 -1.92
N LEU A 47 7.08 3.11 -1.46
CA LEU A 47 6.21 3.70 -0.46
C LEU A 47 6.03 2.71 0.69
N TYR A 48 6.37 3.16 1.89
CA TYR A 48 6.07 2.46 3.13
C TYR A 48 4.87 3.13 3.81
N LEU A 49 3.82 2.37 4.04
CA LEU A 49 2.65 2.74 4.82
C LEU A 49 2.67 1.95 6.13
N TYR A 50 2.76 2.65 7.26
CA TYR A 50 2.64 2.04 8.57
C TYR A 50 1.28 2.35 9.19
N GLY A 51 0.74 1.39 9.91
CA GLY A 51 -0.64 1.35 10.34
C GLY A 51 -1.06 2.50 11.21
N TRP A 52 -2.31 2.91 11.04
CA TRP A 52 -3.04 3.78 11.95
C TRP A 52 -4.17 3.00 12.58
N GLU A 53 -4.28 3.05 13.91
CA GLU A 53 -5.30 2.32 14.65
C GLU A 53 -6.71 2.66 14.18
N LYS A 54 -7.01 3.91 13.82
CA LYS A 54 -8.37 4.30 13.42
C LYS A 54 -8.65 4.15 11.93
N LEU A 55 -7.69 3.69 11.13
CA LEU A 55 -7.86 3.62 9.67
C LEU A 55 -8.46 2.28 9.24
N HIS A 56 -9.62 2.34 8.58
CA HIS A 56 -10.35 1.17 8.08
C HIS A 56 -10.12 0.90 6.58
N SER A 57 -9.58 1.86 5.84
CA SER A 57 -9.26 1.72 4.42
C SER A 57 -8.04 2.58 4.04
N LEU A 58 -7.27 2.16 3.05
CA LEU A 58 -6.21 2.99 2.50
C LEU A 58 -6.79 4.13 1.64
N PRO A 59 -6.11 5.30 1.58
CA PRO A 59 -6.58 6.47 0.84
C PRO A 59 -6.63 6.23 -0.67
N GLU A 60 -7.66 6.76 -1.35
CA GLU A 60 -7.80 6.66 -2.80
C GLU A 60 -6.68 7.39 -3.57
N GLN A 61 -6.07 8.41 -2.95
CA GLN A 61 -4.99 9.23 -3.52
C GLN A 61 -3.76 8.41 -3.91
N LEU A 62 -3.61 7.17 -3.43
CA LEU A 62 -2.59 6.24 -3.89
C LEU A 62 -2.64 6.01 -5.39
N GLN A 63 -3.81 6.14 -6.02
CA GLN A 63 -3.98 5.96 -7.47
C GLN A 63 -3.06 6.83 -8.34
N HIS A 64 -2.56 7.94 -7.80
CA HIS A 64 -1.71 8.88 -8.54
C HIS A 64 -0.25 8.42 -8.62
N LEU A 65 0.17 7.42 -7.84
CA LEU A 65 1.55 6.95 -7.75
C LEU A 65 1.90 5.95 -8.87
N THR A 66 1.65 6.32 -10.12
CA THR A 66 1.79 5.43 -11.30
C THR A 66 3.22 4.96 -11.56
N THR A 67 4.22 5.63 -10.97
CA THR A 67 5.65 5.31 -11.11
C THR A 67 6.19 4.43 -9.98
N LEU A 68 5.35 4.14 -8.97
CA LEU A 68 5.67 3.31 -7.82
C LEU A 68 5.96 1.87 -8.25
N LYS A 69 7.06 1.32 -7.76
CA LYS A 69 7.50 -0.06 -8.00
C LYS A 69 7.20 -0.97 -6.83
N ALA A 70 7.41 -0.49 -5.61
CA ALA A 70 7.18 -1.25 -4.39
C ALA A 70 6.25 -0.51 -3.43
N LEU A 71 5.24 -1.21 -2.95
CA LEU A 71 4.32 -0.75 -1.90
C LEU A 71 4.43 -1.69 -0.70
N LEU A 72 4.72 -1.14 0.47
CA LEU A 72 4.78 -1.87 1.72
C LEU A 72 3.71 -1.35 2.66
N ILE A 73 2.88 -2.25 3.17
CA ILE A 73 1.76 -1.96 4.08
C ILE A 73 2.01 -2.75 5.36
N THR A 74 2.21 -2.06 6.48
CA THR A 74 2.68 -2.66 7.73
C THR A 74 1.83 -2.24 8.92
N ASP A 75 1.53 -3.16 9.85
CA ASP A 75 0.89 -2.90 11.15
C ASP A 75 -0.51 -2.26 11.10
N PHE A 76 -1.29 -2.47 10.04
CA PHE A 76 -2.69 -2.02 9.99
C PHE A 76 -3.62 -2.98 10.71
N GLU A 77 -4.09 -2.58 11.90
CA GLU A 77 -4.98 -3.39 12.72
C GLU A 77 -6.43 -3.41 12.23
N ASN A 78 -6.93 -2.35 11.56
CA ASN A 78 -8.37 -2.23 11.24
C ASN A 78 -8.72 -2.22 9.75
N ILE A 79 -7.74 -2.36 8.86
CA ILE A 79 -8.00 -2.49 7.42
C ILE A 79 -8.37 -3.93 7.10
N GLU A 80 -9.52 -4.09 6.45
CA GLU A 80 -10.05 -5.39 6.06
C GLU A 80 -9.76 -5.77 4.60
N TYR A 81 -9.57 -4.78 3.73
CA TYR A 81 -9.35 -4.99 2.30
C TYR A 81 -8.40 -3.93 1.73
N LEU A 82 -7.63 -4.33 0.72
CA LEU A 82 -6.87 -3.39 -0.11
C LEU A 82 -7.81 -2.75 -1.15
N PRO A 83 -7.75 -1.43 -1.38
CA PRO A 83 -8.68 -0.75 -2.27
C PRO A 83 -8.35 -0.98 -3.77
N ASP A 84 -9.39 -0.89 -4.60
CA ASP A 84 -9.29 -1.06 -6.06
C ASP A 84 -8.48 0.04 -6.76
N CYS A 85 -8.30 1.19 -6.10
CA CYS A 85 -7.45 2.28 -6.58
C CYS A 85 -5.99 1.84 -6.77
N LEU A 86 -5.54 0.77 -6.08
CA LEU A 86 -4.23 0.17 -6.29
C LEU A 86 -4.05 -0.34 -7.71
N GLY A 87 -5.11 -0.72 -8.41
CA GLY A 87 -5.07 -1.13 -9.81
C GLY A 87 -4.56 -0.05 -10.77
N ASN A 88 -4.44 1.21 -10.32
CA ASN A 88 -3.88 2.32 -11.11
C ASN A 88 -2.34 2.43 -10.98
N LEU A 89 -1.72 1.63 -10.10
CA LEU A 89 -0.27 1.59 -9.91
C LEU A 89 0.41 0.76 -11.02
N SER A 90 0.38 1.25 -12.25
CA SER A 90 0.82 0.51 -13.45
C SER A 90 2.32 0.13 -13.48
N SER A 91 3.14 0.72 -12.61
CA SER A 91 4.56 0.36 -12.44
C SER A 91 4.82 -0.61 -11.29
N LEU A 92 3.81 -0.96 -10.49
CA LEU A 92 3.99 -1.76 -9.29
C LEU A 92 4.45 -3.17 -9.67
N ASP A 93 5.61 -3.56 -9.16
CA ASP A 93 6.19 -4.88 -9.35
C ASP A 93 6.14 -5.74 -8.08
N SER A 94 6.06 -5.09 -6.91
CA SER A 94 6.11 -5.75 -5.61
C SER A 94 5.13 -5.13 -4.62
N LEU A 95 4.33 -5.99 -3.98
CA LEU A 95 3.41 -5.61 -2.90
C LEU A 95 3.75 -6.44 -1.65
N TYR A 96 4.02 -5.74 -0.55
CA TYR A 96 4.33 -6.35 0.74
C TYR A 96 3.25 -5.99 1.75
N THR A 97 2.72 -6.98 2.45
CA THR A 97 1.82 -6.79 3.59
C THR A 97 2.41 -7.47 4.82
N PHE A 98 2.54 -6.73 5.90
CA PHE A 98 3.15 -7.22 7.14
C PHE A 98 2.30 -6.86 8.36
N LYS A 99 2.01 -7.82 9.23
CA LYS A 99 1.32 -7.57 10.51
C LYS A 99 -0.04 -6.89 10.39
N CYS A 100 -0.78 -7.13 9.31
CA CYS A 100 -2.13 -6.60 9.11
C CYS A 100 -3.16 -7.67 9.51
N LYS A 101 -3.51 -7.74 10.80
CA LYS A 101 -4.26 -8.87 11.39
C LYS A 101 -5.66 -9.06 10.83
N ASN A 102 -6.35 -7.96 10.52
CA ASN A 102 -7.72 -7.99 10.01
C ASN A 102 -7.82 -7.93 8.47
N LEU A 103 -6.69 -7.79 7.78
CA LEU A 103 -6.66 -7.75 6.32
C LEU A 103 -7.02 -9.13 5.77
N LYS A 104 -8.10 -9.21 4.99
CA LYS A 104 -8.66 -10.48 4.49
C LYS A 104 -8.86 -10.53 2.97
N LYS A 105 -8.80 -9.40 2.28
CA LYS A 105 -9.07 -9.32 0.83
C LYS A 105 -8.06 -8.47 0.09
N LEU A 106 -7.70 -8.94 -1.10
CA LEU A 106 -7.00 -8.18 -2.12
C LEU A 106 -8.01 -7.26 -2.85
N PRO A 107 -7.54 -6.34 -3.71
CA PRO A 107 -8.41 -5.62 -4.63
C PRO A 107 -9.27 -6.56 -5.48
N THR A 108 -10.26 -6.02 -6.19
CA THR A 108 -11.03 -6.80 -7.17
C THR A 108 -10.13 -7.42 -8.23
N GLU A 109 -10.62 -8.49 -8.85
CA GLU A 109 -9.87 -9.19 -9.90
C GLU A 109 -9.50 -8.25 -11.06
N ASP A 110 -10.41 -7.34 -11.43
CA ASP A 110 -10.15 -6.33 -12.46
C ASP A 110 -9.04 -5.37 -12.04
N ALA A 111 -8.98 -4.96 -10.77
CA ALA A 111 -7.91 -4.11 -10.26
C ALA A 111 -6.56 -4.83 -10.27
N ILE A 112 -6.51 -6.12 -9.87
CA ILE A 112 -5.28 -6.92 -9.94
C ILE A 112 -4.85 -7.14 -11.40
N LYS A 113 -5.76 -7.40 -12.34
CA LYS A 113 -5.42 -7.54 -13.78
C LYS A 113 -4.80 -6.28 -14.38
N ARG A 114 -5.18 -5.09 -13.89
CA ARG A 114 -4.55 -3.82 -14.31
C ARG A 114 -3.13 -3.64 -13.78
N LEU A 115 -2.74 -4.36 -12.72
CA LEU A 115 -1.36 -4.42 -12.20
C LEU A 115 -0.46 -5.30 -13.07
N THR A 116 -0.35 -4.94 -14.36
CA THR A 116 0.34 -5.73 -15.40
C THR A 116 1.82 -6.01 -15.14
N LYS A 117 2.46 -5.29 -14.20
CA LYS A 117 3.86 -5.49 -13.82
C LYS A 117 4.06 -6.20 -12.48
N LEU A 118 2.99 -6.46 -11.72
CA LEU A 118 3.07 -7.06 -10.40
C LEU A 118 3.57 -8.50 -10.51
N ARG A 119 4.70 -8.79 -9.89
CA ARG A 119 5.36 -10.10 -9.90
C ARG A 119 5.39 -10.74 -8.54
N TYR A 120 5.39 -9.93 -7.49
CA TYR A 120 5.67 -10.35 -6.13
C TYR A 120 4.60 -9.85 -5.18
N LEU A 121 4.01 -10.79 -4.44
CA LEU A 121 3.11 -10.52 -3.32
C LEU A 121 3.66 -11.26 -2.09
N ASP A 122 4.19 -10.52 -1.11
CA ASP A 122 4.70 -11.08 0.13
C ASP A 122 3.74 -10.73 1.27
N ILE A 123 3.21 -11.76 1.92
CA ILE A 123 2.19 -11.66 2.96
C ILE A 123 2.75 -12.32 4.22
N ARG A 124 2.97 -11.53 5.25
CA ARG A 124 3.68 -11.95 6.46
C ARG A 124 2.91 -11.49 7.68
N GLU A 125 2.63 -12.40 8.60
CA GLU A 125 1.90 -12.09 9.85
C GLU A 125 0.51 -11.46 9.57
N CYS A 126 -0.13 -11.86 8.46
CA CYS A 126 -1.46 -11.41 8.04
C CYS A 126 -2.41 -12.63 7.95
N PRO A 127 -2.78 -13.25 9.08
CA PRO A 127 -3.34 -14.62 9.10
C PRO A 127 -4.62 -14.79 8.28
N LEU A 128 -5.48 -13.78 8.21
CA LEU A 128 -6.71 -13.84 7.41
C LEU A 128 -6.42 -13.79 5.90
N LEU A 129 -5.55 -12.87 5.46
CA LEU A 129 -5.14 -12.78 4.07
C LEU A 129 -4.33 -14.00 3.64
N GLU A 130 -3.38 -14.46 4.46
CA GLU A 130 -2.60 -15.68 4.21
C GLU A 130 -3.51 -16.88 3.94
N LYS A 131 -4.57 -17.06 4.74
CA LYS A 131 -5.57 -18.11 4.51
C LYS A 131 -6.35 -17.88 3.20
N ALA A 132 -6.67 -16.64 2.89
CA ALA A 132 -7.45 -16.28 1.70
C ALA A 132 -6.67 -16.46 0.39
N VAL A 133 -5.34 -16.32 0.38
CA VAL A 133 -4.49 -16.43 -0.83
C VAL A 133 -3.95 -17.84 -1.11
N LYS A 134 -4.00 -18.75 -0.13
CA LYS A 134 -3.65 -20.18 -0.30
C LYS A 134 -4.48 -20.81 -1.42
N VAL A 135 -4.02 -21.91 -2.01
CA VAL A 135 -4.62 -22.55 -3.21
C VAL A 135 -6.15 -22.75 -3.13
N ASN A 136 -6.70 -23.04 -1.95
CA ASN A 136 -8.14 -23.24 -1.73
C ASN A 136 -8.84 -22.02 -1.11
N GLY A 137 -8.14 -20.90 -1.02
CA GLY A 137 -8.59 -19.65 -0.43
C GLY A 137 -9.41 -18.82 -1.41
N THR A 138 -10.25 -17.95 -0.87
CA THR A 138 -11.20 -17.14 -1.65
C THR A 138 -10.54 -16.17 -2.62
N GLU A 139 -9.29 -15.78 -2.39
CA GLU A 139 -8.57 -14.77 -3.17
C GLU A 139 -7.55 -15.38 -4.15
N HIS A 140 -7.31 -16.69 -4.09
CA HIS A 140 -6.28 -17.37 -4.88
C HIS A 140 -6.43 -17.15 -6.39
N HIS A 141 -7.67 -17.18 -6.89
CA HIS A 141 -7.97 -16.99 -8.31
C HIS A 141 -7.46 -15.64 -8.87
N LYS A 142 -7.36 -14.60 -8.02
CA LYS A 142 -6.93 -13.25 -8.42
C LYS A 142 -5.42 -13.17 -8.68
N ILE A 143 -4.63 -14.05 -8.07
CA ILE A 143 -3.17 -13.97 -7.99
C ILE A 143 -2.46 -15.17 -8.64
N SER A 144 -3.18 -15.92 -9.47
CA SER A 144 -2.68 -17.13 -10.14
C SER A 144 -1.43 -16.91 -11.01
N ASN A 145 -1.21 -15.68 -11.48
CA ASN A 145 -0.08 -15.31 -12.33
C ASN A 145 1.03 -14.54 -11.58
N ILE A 146 0.98 -14.48 -10.24
CA ILE A 146 1.89 -13.70 -9.40
C ILE A 146 2.59 -14.65 -8.43
N THR A 147 3.89 -14.42 -8.18
CA THR A 147 4.61 -15.18 -7.17
C THR A 147 4.19 -14.70 -5.78
N VAL A 148 3.67 -15.61 -4.96
CA VAL A 148 3.15 -15.29 -3.63
C VAL A 148 3.97 -16.00 -2.55
N TRP A 149 4.44 -15.23 -1.56
CA TRP A 149 5.04 -15.76 -0.34
C TRP A 149 4.13 -15.51 0.85
N VAL A 150 3.96 -16.54 1.66
CA VAL A 150 3.23 -16.52 2.92
C VAL A 150 4.13 -17.07 4.02
N ASN A 151 3.87 -16.72 5.28
CA ASN A 151 4.56 -17.28 6.44
C ASN A 151 4.34 -18.79 6.63
#